data_AF-A0A8D8PR77-F1
#
_entry.id   AF-A0A8D8PR77-F1
#
_cell.length_a   1.000
_cell.length_b   1.000
_cell.length_c   1.000
_cell.angle_alpha   90.00
_cell.angle_beta   90.00
_cell.angle_gamma   90.00
#
_symmetry.space_group_name_H-M   'P 1'
#
loop_
_entity.id
_entity.type
_entity.pdbx_description
1 polymer ?
#
loop_
_entity_poly.entity_id
_entity_poly.type
_entity_poly.pdbx_seq_one_letter_code
_entity_poly.pdbx_strand_id
1 'polypeptide(L)'
;MVMSTDENRRKPNQLEIGTNKFEGVTHFKYLGDILDHQLRMSSAIRERIMAGNRAYFANVLLLKSKLIRRSTKMKIYKTLIRPVVTYGSETWTLTQKDQESLRRFERKIVRRIYGAVQENETWRIRYNDEINNILHGEDIVRFIKSQRIRWVWSC
;
A
#
# COMPACT_ATOMS: atom_id res chain seq x y z
N MET A 1 26.77 5.89 -27.09
CA MET A 1 25.45 5.23 -27.07
C MET A 1 24.40 6.31 -26.82
N VAL A 2 23.83 6.87 -27.89
CA VAL A 2 22.86 7.97 -27.80
C VAL A 2 21.50 7.34 -27.49
N MET A 3 21.06 7.46 -26.25
CA MET A 3 19.70 7.08 -25.85
C MET A 3 18.77 8.17 -26.35
N SER A 4 18.18 7.95 -27.53
CA SER A 4 17.12 8.81 -28.06
C SER A 4 15.93 8.82 -27.11
N THR A 5 15.71 9.96 -26.46
CA THR A 5 14.52 10.27 -25.66
C THR A 5 13.36 10.60 -26.59
N ASP A 6 12.83 9.58 -27.27
CA ASP A 6 11.65 9.73 -28.10
C ASP A 6 10.39 9.48 -27.26
N GLU A 7 9.77 10.58 -26.79
CA GLU A 7 8.50 10.56 -26.05
C GLU A 7 7.31 10.06 -26.89
N ASN A 8 7.47 9.94 -28.21
CA ASN A 8 6.38 9.67 -29.15
C ASN A 8 6.06 8.16 -29.32
N ARG A 9 6.89 7.26 -28.74
CA ARG A 9 6.72 5.80 -28.85
C ARG A 9 5.71 5.21 -27.85
N ARG A 10 5.09 6.04 -27.01
CA ARG A 10 4.29 5.61 -25.84
C ARG A 10 2.79 5.86 -25.99
N LYS A 11 2.26 5.81 -27.22
CA LYS A 11 0.81 5.73 -27.44
C LYS A 11 0.41 4.27 -27.55
N PRO A 12 -0.76 3.89 -27.01
CA PRO A 12 -1.25 2.53 -27.15
C PRO A 12 -1.52 2.24 -28.64
N ASN A 13 -0.61 1.51 -29.27
CA ASN A 13 -0.77 1.06 -30.64
C ASN A 13 -1.53 -0.26 -30.66
N GLN A 14 -2.32 -0.47 -31.71
CA GLN A 14 -3.03 -1.74 -31.94
C GLN A 14 -2.00 -2.84 -32.20
N LEU A 15 -2.11 -3.96 -31.48
CA LEU A 15 -1.23 -5.11 -31.60
C LEU A 15 -1.91 -6.17 -32.46
N GLU A 16 -1.28 -6.57 -33.56
CA GLU A 16 -1.78 -7.64 -34.43
C GLU A 16 -0.94 -8.90 -34.22
N ILE A 17 -1.59 -10.01 -33.85
CA ILE A 17 -0.97 -11.34 -33.70
C ILE A 17 -1.76 -12.32 -34.58
N GLY A 18 -1.17 -12.72 -35.70
CA GLY A 18 -1.86 -13.56 -36.69
C GLY A 18 -3.06 -12.83 -37.29
N THR A 19 -4.26 -13.41 -37.14
CA THR A 19 -5.54 -12.79 -37.57
C THR A 19 -6.18 -11.92 -36.48
N ASN A 20 -5.65 -11.92 -35.26
CA ASN A 20 -6.28 -11.27 -34.12
C ASN A 20 -5.71 -9.85 -33.93
N LYS A 21 -6.62 -8.88 -33.78
CA LYS A 21 -6.29 -7.47 -33.52
C LYS A 21 -6.65 -7.11 -32.08
N PHE A 22 -5.67 -6.68 -31.31
CA PHE A 22 -5.83 -6.25 -29.93
C PHE A 22 -5.73 -4.74 -29.85
N GLU A 23 -6.73 -4.09 -29.28
CA GLU A 23 -6.68 -2.66 -29.02
C GLU A 23 -5.63 -2.34 -27.95
N GLY A 24 -4.87 -1.27 -28.17
CA GLY A 24 -4.05 -0.70 -27.12
C GLY A 24 -4.94 0.12 -26.19
N VAL A 25 -4.97 -0.23 -24.90
CA VAL A 25 -5.68 0.53 -23.86
C VAL A 25 -4.72 1.22 -22.92
N THR A 26 -5.11 2.39 -22.40
CA THR A 26 -4.31 3.14 -21.43
C THR A 26 -4.36 2.54 -20.03
N HIS A 27 -5.50 1.95 -19.67
CA HIS A 27 -5.75 1.30 -18.40
C HIS A 27 -6.40 -0.07 -18.66
N PHE A 28 -5.79 -1.12 -18.14
CA PHE A 28 -6.30 -2.48 -18.26
C PHE A 28 -6.53 -3.08 -16.88
N LYS A 29 -7.71 -3.63 -16.61
CA LYS A 29 -7.99 -4.30 -15.34
C LYS A 29 -7.64 -5.78 -15.46
N TYR A 30 -6.62 -6.22 -14.73
CA TYR A 30 -6.16 -7.60 -14.69
C TYR A 30 -6.18 -8.13 -13.25
N LEU A 31 -6.91 -9.23 -13.01
CA LEU A 31 -7.02 -9.88 -11.70
C LEU A 31 -7.36 -8.92 -10.53
N GLY A 32 -8.08 -7.85 -10.83
CA GLY A 32 -8.48 -6.84 -9.84
C GLY A 32 -7.51 -5.65 -9.67
N ASP A 33 -6.34 -5.67 -10.30
CA ASP A 33 -5.42 -4.53 -10.36
C ASP A 33 -5.50 -3.80 -11.70
N ILE A 34 -5.26 -2.49 -11.67
CA ILE A 34 -5.25 -1.64 -12.86
C ILE A 34 -3.81 -1.49 -13.33
N LEU A 35 -3.53 -1.99 -14.53
CA LEU A 35 -2.27 -1.82 -15.23
C LEU A 35 -2.36 -0.56 -16.08
N ASP A 36 -1.49 0.40 -15.81
CA ASP A 36 -1.27 1.57 -16.66
C ASP A 36 -0.38 1.17 -17.84
N HIS A 37 -0.61 1.75 -19.03
CA HIS A 37 0.25 1.64 -20.20
C HIS A 37 1.72 2.00 -19.90
N GLN A 38 1.98 2.86 -18.92
CA GLN A 38 3.34 3.20 -18.47
C GLN A 38 3.95 2.17 -17.50
N LEU A 39 3.22 1.09 -17.17
CA LEU A 39 3.56 0.09 -16.16
C LEU A 39 3.93 0.70 -14.80
N ARG A 40 3.40 1.89 -14.49
CA ARG A 40 3.66 2.59 -13.24
C ARG A 40 2.83 1.95 -12.13
N MET A 41 3.51 1.27 -11.22
CA MET A 41 2.86 0.59 -10.07
C MET A 41 2.25 1.56 -9.05
N SER A 42 2.59 2.85 -9.09
CA SER A 42 2.05 3.86 -8.16
C SER A 42 0.52 3.97 -8.20
N SER A 43 -0.11 3.78 -9.37
CA SER A 43 -1.58 3.77 -9.48
C SER A 43 -2.18 2.55 -8.77
N ALA A 44 -1.64 1.35 -9.01
CA ALA A 44 -2.05 0.13 -8.34
C ALA A 44 -1.87 0.21 -6.81
N ILE A 45 -0.74 0.74 -6.33
CA ILE A 45 -0.49 0.97 -4.90
C ILE A 45 -1.52 1.92 -4.31
N ARG A 46 -1.85 3.01 -5.02
CA ARG A 46 -2.88 3.95 -4.58
C ARG A 46 -4.26 3.28 -4.48
N GLU A 47 -4.65 2.47 -5.47
CA GLU A 47 -5.88 1.70 -5.43
C GLU A 47 -5.94 0.75 -4.22
N ARG A 48 -4.82 0.06 -3.91
CA ARG A 48 -4.73 -0.79 -2.71
C ARG A 48 -4.79 0.00 -1.41
N ILE A 49 -4.19 1.19 -1.34
CA ILE A 49 -4.35 2.08 -0.18
C ILE A 49 -5.82 2.50 -0.04
N MET A 50 -6.53 2.79 -1.13
CA MET A 50 -7.97 3.10 -1.10
C MET A 50 -8.80 1.90 -0.65
N ALA A 51 -8.48 0.69 -1.10
CA ALA A 51 -9.09 -0.55 -0.62
C ALA A 51 -8.84 -0.76 0.88
N GLY A 52 -7.61 -0.52 1.35
CA GLY A 52 -7.26 -0.53 2.77
C GLY A 52 -8.03 0.50 3.59
N ASN A 53 -8.25 1.70 3.06
CA ASN A 53 -9.09 2.70 3.71
C ASN A 53 -10.53 2.21 3.84
N ARG A 54 -11.11 1.59 2.80
CA ARG A 54 -12.45 0.98 2.87
C ARG A 54 -12.51 -0.11 3.96
N ALA A 55 -11.52 -1.01 4.00
CA ALA A 55 -11.41 -2.05 5.03
C ALA A 55 -11.26 -1.46 6.45
N TYR A 56 -10.50 -0.39 6.60
CA TYR A 56 -10.38 0.35 7.85
C TYR A 56 -11.72 0.95 8.29
N PHE A 57 -12.47 1.59 7.38
CA PHE A 57 -13.76 2.18 7.70
C PHE A 57 -14.81 1.14 8.05
N ALA A 58 -14.80 -0.03 7.40
CA ALA A 58 -15.64 -1.16 7.78
C ALA A 58 -15.37 -1.64 9.21
N ASN A 59 -14.11 -1.57 9.66
CA ASN A 59 -13.68 -2.00 11.00
C ASN A 59 -13.57 -0.85 12.01
N VAL A 60 -14.05 0.36 11.68
CA VAL A 60 -13.78 1.56 12.49
C VAL A 60 -14.39 1.48 13.88
N LEU A 61 -15.55 0.82 14.03
CA LEU A 61 -16.23 0.65 15.31
C LEU A 61 -15.38 -0.18 16.28
N LEU A 62 -14.79 -1.28 15.80
CA LEU A 62 -13.88 -2.12 16.59
C LEU A 62 -12.60 -1.36 16.96
N LEU A 63 -12.03 -0.61 16.01
CA LEU A 63 -10.81 0.17 16.25
C LEU A 63 -11.03 1.35 17.22
N LYS A 64 -12.24 1.92 17.27
CA LYS A 64 -12.59 3.02 18.19
C LYS A 64 -13.08 2.54 19.56
N SER A 65 -13.58 1.31 19.68
CA SER A 65 -14.15 0.79 20.92
C SER A 65 -13.18 0.89 22.12
N LYS A 66 -13.63 1.44 23.25
CA LYS A 66 -12.82 1.49 24.48
C LYS A 66 -12.72 0.13 25.20
N LEU A 67 -13.61 -0.81 24.86
CA LEU A 67 -13.66 -2.14 25.46
C LEU A 67 -12.56 -3.07 24.94
N ILE A 68 -12.08 -2.84 23.72
CA ILE A 68 -11.07 -3.69 23.06
C ILE A 68 -9.67 -3.19 23.39
N ARG A 69 -8.82 -4.09 23.89
CA ARG A 69 -7.40 -3.79 24.18
C ARG A 69 -6.66 -3.34 22.92
N ARG A 70 -5.72 -2.41 23.06
CA ARG A 70 -4.89 -1.87 21.96
C ARG A 70 -4.16 -2.97 21.18
N SER A 71 -3.63 -3.97 21.88
CA SER A 71 -2.95 -5.13 21.26
C SER A 71 -3.88 -5.93 20.34
N THR A 72 -5.17 -6.08 20.71
CA THR A 72 -6.17 -6.77 19.88
C THR A 72 -6.53 -5.95 18.66
N LYS A 73 -6.67 -4.62 18.80
CA LYS A 73 -6.85 -3.72 17.64
C LYS A 73 -5.68 -3.77 16.67
N MET A 74 -4.45 -3.89 17.19
CA MET A 74 -3.26 -4.07 16.35
C MET A 74 -3.31 -5.40 15.61
N LYS A 75 -3.77 -6.49 16.26
CA LYS A 75 -4.02 -7.77 15.56
C LYS A 75 -5.03 -7.60 14.44
N ILE A 76 -6.17 -6.95 14.69
CA ILE A 76 -7.20 -6.66 13.66
C ILE A 76 -6.57 -5.93 12.47
N TYR A 77 -5.75 -4.91 12.71
CA TYR A 77 -5.04 -4.23 11.64
C TYR A 77 -4.12 -5.19 10.85
N LYS A 78 -3.26 -5.95 11.55
CA LYS A 78 -2.31 -6.88 10.94
C LYS A 78 -3.01 -8.01 10.15
N THR A 79 -4.19 -8.47 10.58
CA THR A 79 -4.88 -9.63 9.99
C THR A 79 -5.97 -9.29 8.98
N LEU A 80 -6.65 -8.15 9.10
CA LEU A 80 -7.77 -7.79 8.22
C LEU A 80 -7.44 -6.66 7.25
N ILE A 81 -6.71 -5.64 7.70
CA ILE A 81 -6.49 -4.42 6.91
C ILE A 81 -5.18 -4.49 6.13
N ARG A 82 -4.09 -4.91 6.78
CA ARG A 82 -2.77 -5.01 6.15
C ARG A 82 -2.78 -5.92 4.91
N PRO A 83 -3.38 -7.14 4.94
CA PRO A 83 -3.40 -8.01 3.76
C PRO A 83 -4.11 -7.41 2.55
N VAL A 84 -5.17 -6.61 2.76
CA VAL A 84 -5.89 -5.92 1.68
C VAL A 84 -4.98 -4.93 0.96
N VAL A 85 -4.12 -4.24 1.71
CA VAL A 85 -3.19 -3.25 1.15
C VAL A 85 -1.96 -3.91 0.54
N THR A 86 -1.50 -5.02 1.10
CA THR A 86 -0.28 -5.70 0.64
C THR A 86 -0.53 -6.77 -0.43
N TYR A 87 -1.78 -6.95 -0.86
CA TYR A 87 -2.11 -7.89 -1.91
C TYR A 87 -1.40 -7.51 -3.21
N GLY A 88 -0.70 -8.47 -3.83
CA GLY A 88 0.06 -8.26 -5.05
C GLY A 88 1.31 -7.42 -4.86
N SER A 89 1.72 -7.13 -3.63
CA SER A 89 2.90 -6.30 -3.34
C SER A 89 4.22 -6.98 -3.70
N GLU A 90 4.20 -8.29 -3.93
CA GLU A 90 5.32 -9.09 -4.43
C GLU A 90 5.80 -8.61 -5.80
N THR A 91 4.88 -8.13 -6.65
CA THR A 91 5.18 -7.69 -8.03
C THR A 91 5.48 -6.19 -8.12
N TRP A 92 5.41 -5.45 -7.00
CA TRP A 92 5.56 -4.00 -7.01
C TRP A 92 7.01 -3.53 -7.01
N THR A 93 7.30 -2.63 -7.94
CA THR A 93 8.50 -1.79 -7.91
C THR A 93 8.21 -0.52 -7.10
N LEU A 94 8.56 -0.54 -5.80
CA LEU A 94 8.28 0.55 -4.86
C LEU A 94 9.25 1.72 -5.03
N THR A 95 8.74 2.91 -5.41
CA THR A 95 9.51 4.16 -5.31
C THR A 95 9.56 4.68 -3.86
N GLN A 96 10.44 5.63 -3.55
CA GLN A 96 10.47 6.25 -2.21
C GLN A 96 9.13 6.94 -1.87
N LYS A 97 8.50 7.56 -2.86
CA LYS A 97 7.19 8.23 -2.70
C LYS A 97 6.08 7.23 -2.37
N ASP A 98 6.11 6.04 -2.97
CA ASP A 98 5.15 4.99 -2.69
C ASP A 98 5.35 4.42 -1.28
N GLN A 99 6.61 4.17 -0.89
CA GLN A 99 6.95 3.73 0.47
C GLN A 99 6.44 4.73 1.52
N GLU A 100 6.64 6.03 1.30
CA GLU A 100 6.15 7.04 2.23
C GLU A 100 4.61 7.11 2.26
N SER A 101 3.94 6.85 1.15
CA SER A 101 2.48 6.79 1.09
C SER A 101 1.92 5.61 1.89
N LEU A 102 2.56 4.45 1.79
CA LEU A 102 2.23 3.26 2.59
C LEU A 102 2.49 3.48 4.09
N ARG A 103 3.63 4.08 4.45
CA ARG A 103 3.94 4.43 5.85
C ARG A 103 2.94 5.43 6.41
N ARG A 104 2.56 6.47 5.65
CA ARG A 104 1.53 7.44 6.06
C ARG A 104 0.20 6.76 6.34
N PHE A 105 -0.20 5.81 5.48
CA PHE A 105 -1.40 5.00 5.68
C PHE A 105 -1.34 4.21 7.01
N GLU A 106 -0.27 3.44 7.25
CA GLU A 106 -0.13 2.64 8.48
C GLU A 106 -0.11 3.55 9.73
N ARG A 107 0.70 4.61 9.71
CA ARG A 107 0.80 5.56 10.83
C ARG A 107 -0.55 6.19 11.17
N LYS A 108 -1.41 6.48 10.18
CA LYS A 108 -2.76 7.00 10.40
C LYS A 108 -3.61 6.02 11.23
N ILE A 109 -3.52 4.72 10.92
CA ILE A 109 -4.25 3.67 11.65
C ILE A 109 -3.68 3.51 13.06
N VAL A 110 -2.36 3.41 13.22
CA VAL A 110 -1.73 3.24 14.53
C VAL A 110 -2.05 4.40 15.46
N ARG A 111 -2.00 5.65 14.96
CA ARG A 111 -2.41 6.84 15.73
C ARG A 111 -3.87 6.76 16.20
N ARG A 112 -4.77 6.21 15.38
CA ARG A 112 -6.16 6.01 15.81
C ARG A 112 -6.28 4.96 16.90
N ILE A 113 -5.51 3.87 16.84
CA ILE A 113 -5.54 2.79 17.83
C ILE A 113 -5.00 3.24 19.19
N TYR A 114 -3.87 3.95 19.21
CA TYR A 114 -3.20 4.35 20.44
C TYR A 114 -3.69 5.68 21.00
N GLY A 115 -4.28 6.53 20.14
CA GLY A 115 -4.79 7.84 20.52
C GLY A 115 -3.68 8.85 20.86
N ALA A 116 -4.11 10.00 21.36
CA ALA A 116 -3.25 11.07 21.84
C ALA A 116 -2.47 10.65 23.11
N VAL A 117 -1.38 11.35 23.36
CA VAL A 117 -0.59 11.25 24.60
C VAL A 117 -0.89 12.48 25.43
N GLN A 118 -1.05 12.29 26.74
CA GLN A 118 -1.11 13.38 27.70
C GLN A 118 0.31 13.60 28.25
N GLU A 119 0.82 14.80 28.09
CA GLU A 119 2.14 15.23 28.58
C GLU A 119 1.98 16.62 29.18
N ASN A 120 2.41 16.79 30.43
CA ASN A 120 2.31 18.07 31.17
C ASN A 120 0.91 18.70 31.05
N GLU A 121 -0.13 17.91 31.37
CA GLU A 121 -1.54 18.31 31.32
C GLU A 121 -2.08 18.69 29.92
N THR A 122 -1.26 18.57 28.87
CA THR A 122 -1.63 18.88 27.48
C THR A 122 -1.78 17.61 26.65
N TRP A 123 -2.85 17.54 25.85
CA TRP A 123 -3.06 16.46 24.89
C TRP A 123 -2.35 16.76 23.58
N ARG A 124 -1.42 15.87 23.17
CA ARG A 124 -0.72 15.97 21.89
C ARG A 124 -0.86 14.72 21.03
N ILE A 125 -0.67 14.91 19.72
CA ILE A 125 -0.58 13.83 18.75
C ILE A 125 0.78 13.14 18.89
N ARG A 126 0.82 11.81 18.70
CA ARG A 126 2.07 11.03 18.72
C ARG A 126 2.98 11.36 17.53
N TYR A 127 4.27 11.51 17.82
CA TYR A 127 5.32 11.72 16.82
C TYR A 127 5.57 10.46 15.99
N ASN A 128 6.24 10.60 14.85
CA ASN A 128 6.54 9.46 13.97
C ASN A 128 7.44 8.43 14.66
N ASP A 129 8.39 8.86 15.48
CA ASP A 129 9.33 7.95 16.16
C ASP A 129 8.65 7.12 17.24
N GLU A 130 7.72 7.71 17.99
CA GLU A 130 6.88 6.96 18.95
C GLU A 130 6.06 5.87 18.24
N ILE A 131 5.55 6.16 17.04
CA ILE A 131 4.82 5.18 16.22
C ILE A 131 5.76 4.09 15.68
N ASN A 132 6.97 4.46 15.24
CA ASN A 132 7.97 3.50 14.79
C ASN A 132 8.39 2.55 15.93
N ASN A 133 8.51 3.06 17.16
CA ASN A 133 8.79 2.26 18.36
C ASN A 133 7.65 1.29 18.67
N ILE A 134 6.39 1.74 18.56
CA ILE A 134 5.21 0.87 18.70
C ILE A 134 5.18 -0.25 17.65
N LEU A 135 5.63 0.05 16.44
CA LEU A 135 5.71 -0.92 15.34
C LEU A 135 6.96 -1.83 15.45
N HIS A 136 7.87 -1.58 16.38
CA HIS A 136 9.14 -2.31 16.54
C HIS A 136 9.97 -2.39 15.24
N GLY A 137 9.87 -1.36 14.39
CA GLY A 137 10.52 -1.35 13.08
C GLY A 137 9.94 -2.35 12.06
N GLU A 138 8.79 -2.97 12.34
CA GLU A 138 8.01 -3.82 11.43
C GLU A 138 6.94 -3.00 10.69
N ASP A 139 7.37 -1.95 10.00
CA ASP A 139 6.46 -1.16 9.18
C ASP A 139 5.95 -1.96 7.96
N ILE A 140 4.86 -1.48 7.38
CA ILE A 140 4.22 -2.10 6.20
C ILE A 140 5.21 -2.24 5.03
N VAL A 141 6.17 -1.32 4.88
CA VAL A 141 7.16 -1.36 3.82
C VAL A 141 8.13 -2.51 4.03
N ARG A 142 8.61 -2.72 5.25
CA ARG A 142 9.46 -3.86 5.62
C ARG A 142 8.73 -5.17 5.44
N PHE A 143 7.44 -5.23 5.80
CA PHE A 143 6.59 -6.38 5.53
C PHE A 143 6.54 -6.70 4.02
N ILE A 144 6.27 -5.71 3.17
CA ILE A 144 6.25 -5.91 1.70
C ILE A 144 7.62 -6.38 1.18
N LYS A 145 8.72 -5.77 1.65
CA LYS A 145 10.07 -6.21 1.27
C LYS A 145 10.34 -7.66 1.68
N SER A 146 9.87 -8.08 2.86
CA SER A 146 10.01 -9.47 3.31
C SER A 146 9.22 -10.45 2.44
N GLN A 147 8.01 -10.07 2.01
CA GLN A 147 7.20 -10.86 1.08
C GLN A 147 7.88 -11.05 -0.27
N ARG A 148 8.50 -9.99 -0.81
CA ARG A 148 9.27 -10.05 -2.05
C ARG A 148 10.45 -11.01 -1.96
N ILE A 149 11.21 -10.93 -0.86
CA ILE A 149 12.33 -11.85 -0.61
C ILE A 149 11.80 -13.28 -0.56
N ARG A 150 10.78 -13.55 0.26
CA ARG A 150 10.17 -14.89 0.36
C ARG A 150 9.75 -15.44 -1.00
N TRP A 151 9.12 -14.63 -1.85
CA TRP A 151 8.69 -15.05 -3.18
C TRP A 151 9.85 -15.47 -4.08
N VAL A 152 10.96 -14.73 -4.08
CA VAL A 152 12.17 -15.07 -4.86
C VAL A 152 12.77 -16.42 -4.44
N TRP A 153 12.79 -16.73 -3.15
CA TRP A 153 13.35 -17.99 -2.64
C TRP A 153 12.40 -19.19 -2.71
N SER A 154 11.14 -18.98 -3.11
CA SER A 154 10.14 -20.05 -3.21
C SER A 154 9.95 -20.57 -4.65
N CYS A 155 10.64 -19.97 -5.62
CA CYS A 155 10.65 -20.37 -7.03
C CYS A 155 11.92 -21.16 -7.37
#